data_AF-A0A9P0AQM4-F1
#
_entry.id   AF-A0A9P0AQM4-F1
#
_cell.length_a   1.000
_cell.length_b   1.000
_cell.length_c   1.000
_cell.angle_alpha   90.00
_cell.angle_beta   90.00
_cell.angle_gamma   90.00
#
_symmetry.space_group_name_H-M   'P 1'
#
loop_
_entity.id
_entity.type
_entity.pdbx_description
1 polymer ?
#
loop_
_entity_poly.entity_id
_entity_poly.type
_entity_poly.pdbx_seq_one_letter_code
_entity_poly.pdbx_strand_id
1 'polypeptide(L)'
;MPPAKVVLLACGSYNPPTNLHFRMFEVARDHLHRLGNHIVVGGVISPVHDKYGKKELVASTHRVKMLQLGLETSNWIHLSDWECNQPGWTRTLEVLRYHQNQINDAMQSSGGESNNKRARQEKNLPWLPNLGTDEVDSVNTPIQVKLLCGGDLLESFGTPGLWRDEDIKCVVGDHGIVVITRAGSDACKFIYESDMLTKYMNNITIVTEWITNDISSTKIRRAFRRGDSVKYLINEAVEQYIRSHGLYSSTAKYESVISKSDSSEIMLSALNSSASIPKMIITEPDHAEPEQRTKKPKTNRRPKKVSPVSNEIEESEPKVKIEIRDNGTIEVISDKETTV
;
A
#
# COMPACT_ATOMS: atom_id res chain seq x y z
N MET A 1 -23.27 -21.91 -3.39
CA MET A 1 -23.72 -20.51 -3.59
C MET A 1 -22.82 -19.90 -4.65
N PRO A 2 -23.36 -19.02 -5.53
CA PRO A 2 -22.52 -18.28 -6.46
C PRO A 2 -21.49 -17.44 -5.69
N PRO A 3 -20.29 -17.20 -6.25
CA PRO A 3 -19.27 -16.41 -5.59
C PRO A 3 -19.71 -14.95 -5.44
N ALA A 4 -19.38 -14.33 -4.32
CA ALA A 4 -19.73 -12.95 -4.02
C ALA A 4 -18.94 -11.98 -4.91
N LYS A 5 -19.62 -11.02 -5.54
CA LYS A 5 -18.96 -9.97 -6.33
C LYS A 5 -18.44 -8.89 -5.40
N VAL A 6 -17.17 -8.49 -5.56
CA VAL A 6 -16.54 -7.50 -4.68
C VAL A 6 -15.79 -6.42 -5.44
N VAL A 7 -15.82 -5.22 -4.89
CA VAL A 7 -14.92 -4.12 -5.26
C VAL A 7 -13.96 -3.88 -4.09
N LEU A 8 -12.67 -3.79 -4.38
CA LEU A 8 -11.65 -3.49 -3.38
C LEU A 8 -11.44 -1.97 -3.32
N LEU A 9 -11.63 -1.35 -2.16
CA LEU A 9 -11.38 0.08 -1.96
C LEU A 9 -10.16 0.25 -1.04
N ALA A 10 -9.10 0.90 -1.51
CA ALA A 10 -8.00 1.32 -0.65
C ALA A 10 -8.04 2.84 -0.46
N CYS A 11 -8.18 3.27 0.80
CA CYS A 11 -7.98 4.66 1.21
C CYS A 11 -6.53 4.84 1.68
N GLY A 12 -5.93 5.99 1.43
CA GLY A 12 -4.55 6.22 1.86
C GLY A 12 -4.01 7.60 1.54
N SER A 13 -2.84 7.93 2.09
CA SER A 13 -2.21 9.22 1.79
C SER A 13 -1.64 9.26 0.37
N TYR A 14 -0.99 8.18 -0.10
CA TYR A 14 -0.27 8.12 -1.38
C TYR A 14 0.69 9.31 -1.57
N ASN A 15 1.62 9.45 -0.62
CA ASN A 15 2.49 10.63 -0.49
C ASN A 15 4.00 10.28 -0.55
N PRO A 16 4.53 9.82 -1.69
CA PRO A 16 3.85 9.52 -2.97
C PRO A 16 3.30 8.08 -3.02
N PRO A 17 2.49 7.70 -4.03
CA PRO A 17 2.20 6.30 -4.32
C PRO A 17 3.49 5.54 -4.67
N THR A 18 3.52 4.24 -4.36
CA THR A 18 4.65 3.33 -4.60
C THR A 18 4.16 2.02 -5.20
N ASN A 19 5.08 1.21 -5.72
CA ASN A 19 4.76 -0.11 -6.28
C ASN A 19 4.06 -1.04 -5.26
N LEU A 20 4.30 -0.83 -3.95
CA LEU A 20 3.62 -1.58 -2.88
C LEU A 20 2.10 -1.36 -2.88
N HIS A 21 1.64 -0.13 -3.10
CA HIS A 21 0.21 0.20 -3.06
C HIS A 21 -0.54 -0.53 -4.18
N PHE A 22 0.02 -0.56 -5.39
CA PHE A 22 -0.57 -1.28 -6.52
C PHE A 22 -0.46 -2.79 -6.34
N ARG A 23 0.68 -3.28 -5.81
CA ARG A 23 0.87 -4.70 -5.51
C ARG A 23 -0.19 -5.23 -4.53
N MET A 24 -0.58 -4.43 -3.54
CA MET A 24 -1.61 -4.78 -2.56
C MET A 24 -2.93 -5.21 -3.23
N PHE A 25 -3.34 -4.53 -4.30
CA PHE A 25 -4.54 -4.87 -5.08
C PHE A 25 -4.40 -6.22 -5.79
N GLU A 26 -3.27 -6.44 -6.47
CA GLU A 26 -3.00 -7.70 -7.17
C GLU A 26 -3.02 -8.90 -6.22
N VAL A 27 -2.36 -8.77 -5.07
CA VAL A 27 -2.28 -9.82 -4.05
C VAL A 27 -3.66 -10.15 -3.48
N ALA A 28 -4.45 -9.11 -3.15
CA ALA A 28 -5.81 -9.29 -2.66
C ALA A 28 -6.71 -9.97 -3.69
N ARG A 29 -6.66 -9.53 -4.95
CA ARG A 29 -7.46 -10.09 -6.03
C ARG A 29 -7.15 -11.56 -6.26
N ASP A 30 -5.88 -11.90 -6.42
CA ASP A 30 -5.44 -13.28 -6.63
C ASP A 30 -5.85 -14.20 -5.48
N HIS A 31 -5.77 -13.71 -4.23
CA HIS A 31 -6.20 -14.47 -3.07
C HIS A 31 -7.70 -14.74 -3.07
N LEU A 32 -8.52 -13.71 -3.28
CA LEU A 32 -9.97 -13.82 -3.28
C LEU A 32 -10.48 -14.73 -4.41
N HIS A 33 -9.90 -14.63 -5.61
CA HIS A 33 -10.22 -15.53 -6.73
C HIS A 33 -9.80 -16.97 -6.42
N ARG A 34 -8.63 -17.19 -5.80
CA ARG A 34 -8.14 -18.53 -5.43
C ARG A 34 -9.04 -19.23 -4.40
N LEU A 35 -9.67 -18.49 -3.48
CA LEU A 35 -10.65 -19.06 -2.54
C LEU A 35 -11.91 -19.58 -3.25
N GLY A 36 -12.20 -19.11 -4.47
CA GLY A 36 -13.32 -19.56 -5.29
C GLY A 36 -14.70 -19.06 -4.83
N ASN A 37 -14.77 -18.31 -3.72
CA ASN A 37 -16.01 -17.77 -3.16
C ASN A 37 -16.21 -16.27 -3.42
N HIS A 38 -15.25 -15.60 -4.07
CA HIS A 38 -15.33 -14.19 -4.43
C HIS A 38 -14.88 -13.96 -5.89
N ILE A 39 -15.52 -12.99 -6.54
CA ILE A 39 -15.08 -12.44 -7.82
C ILE A 39 -14.82 -10.94 -7.61
N VAL A 40 -13.55 -10.53 -7.68
CA VAL A 40 -13.20 -9.11 -7.74
C VAL A 40 -13.57 -8.53 -9.10
N VAL A 41 -14.49 -7.56 -9.11
CA VAL A 41 -15.01 -6.91 -10.33
C VAL A 41 -14.43 -5.50 -10.54
N GLY A 42 -13.67 -4.99 -9.57
CA GLY A 42 -12.95 -3.72 -9.69
C GLY A 42 -12.15 -3.37 -8.45
N GLY A 43 -11.22 -2.44 -8.60
CA GLY A 43 -10.47 -1.80 -7.53
C GLY A 43 -10.68 -0.29 -7.56
N VAL A 44 -10.68 0.36 -6.40
CA VAL A 44 -10.75 1.81 -6.24
C VAL A 44 -9.63 2.26 -5.32
N ILE A 45 -8.81 3.18 -5.79
CA ILE A 45 -7.85 3.92 -4.96
C ILE A 45 -8.45 5.29 -4.64
N SER A 46 -8.49 5.63 -3.36
CA SER A 46 -9.02 6.92 -2.87
C SER A 46 -7.97 7.67 -2.04
N PRO A 47 -7.28 8.67 -2.62
CA PRO A 47 -6.36 9.52 -1.88
C PRO A 47 -7.09 10.36 -0.84
N VAL A 48 -6.46 10.47 0.34
CA VAL A 48 -7.01 11.20 1.48
C VAL A 48 -7.14 12.69 1.18
N HIS A 49 -8.10 13.38 1.78
CA HIS A 49 -8.24 14.84 1.70
C HIS A 49 -7.05 15.59 2.35
N ASP A 50 -6.69 16.79 1.86
CA ASP A 50 -5.53 17.56 2.36
C ASP A 50 -5.63 17.99 3.83
N LYS A 51 -6.85 18.31 4.28
CA LYS A 51 -7.17 18.57 5.70
C LYS A 51 -7.01 17.35 6.62
N TYR A 52 -6.61 16.18 6.13
CA TYR A 52 -6.13 15.09 6.99
C TYR A 52 -4.94 15.53 7.85
N GLY A 53 -4.16 16.51 7.37
CA GLY A 53 -3.17 17.19 8.19
C GLY A 53 -1.96 16.34 8.55
N LYS A 54 -1.70 15.23 7.84
CA LYS A 54 -0.49 14.43 8.01
C LYS A 54 0.74 15.28 7.70
N LYS A 55 1.78 15.17 8.53
CA LYS A 55 3.06 15.85 8.33
C LYS A 55 3.65 15.51 6.94
N GLU A 56 4.15 16.52 6.24
CA GLU A 56 4.70 16.42 4.88
C GLU A 56 3.71 15.98 3.79
N LEU A 57 2.39 16.00 4.03
CA LEU A 57 1.38 15.67 3.02
C LEU A 57 1.38 16.74 1.92
N VAL A 58 1.76 16.37 0.70
CA VAL A 58 1.63 17.30 -0.45
C VAL A 58 0.17 17.40 -0.88
N ALA A 59 -0.15 18.49 -1.59
CA ALA A 59 -1.50 18.75 -2.08
C ALA A 59 -2.08 17.56 -2.84
N SER A 60 -3.38 17.34 -2.64
CA SER A 60 -4.18 16.28 -3.25
C SER A 60 -4.07 16.29 -4.77
N THR A 61 -3.98 17.47 -5.39
CA THR A 61 -3.77 17.63 -6.83
C THR A 61 -2.52 16.88 -7.33
N HIS A 62 -1.41 16.95 -6.60
CA HIS A 62 -0.19 16.20 -6.94
C HIS A 62 -0.39 14.70 -6.72
N ARG A 63 -1.03 14.30 -5.62
CA ARG A 63 -1.21 12.88 -5.27
C ARG A 63 -2.16 12.18 -6.23
N VAL A 64 -3.27 12.83 -6.58
CA VAL A 64 -4.20 12.41 -7.64
C VAL A 64 -3.44 12.27 -8.96
N LYS A 65 -2.62 13.24 -9.35
CA LYS A 65 -1.86 13.14 -10.61
C LYS A 65 -0.84 12.00 -10.62
N MET A 66 -0.10 11.81 -9.52
CA MET A 66 0.81 10.67 -9.38
C MET A 66 0.08 9.32 -9.43
N LEU A 67 -1.11 9.23 -8.83
CA LEU A 67 -1.93 8.03 -8.91
C LEU A 67 -2.44 7.76 -10.33
N GLN A 68 -2.89 8.80 -11.06
CA GLN A 68 -3.27 8.67 -12.46
C GLN A 68 -2.12 8.10 -13.31
N LEU A 69 -0.91 8.61 -13.13
CA LEU A 69 0.29 8.12 -13.84
C LEU A 69 0.64 6.69 -13.43
N GLY A 70 0.58 6.37 -12.13
CA GLY A 70 0.88 5.03 -11.63
C GLY A 70 -0.13 3.96 -12.05
N LEU A 71 -1.36 4.36 -12.37
CA LEU A 71 -2.45 3.48 -12.80
C LEU A 71 -2.61 3.38 -14.32
N GLU A 72 -1.78 4.05 -15.13
CA GLU A 72 -1.93 4.09 -16.59
C GLU A 72 -2.00 2.70 -17.24
N THR A 73 -1.25 1.73 -16.70
CA THR A 73 -1.22 0.34 -17.21
C THR A 73 -2.27 -0.57 -16.56
N SER A 74 -3.03 -0.09 -15.57
CA SER A 74 -4.08 -0.86 -14.89
C SER A 74 -5.38 -0.79 -15.69
N ASN A 75 -6.02 -1.94 -15.89
CA ASN A 75 -7.33 -2.06 -16.54
C ASN A 75 -8.49 -2.29 -15.57
N TRP A 76 -8.22 -2.40 -14.26
CA TRP A 76 -9.24 -2.83 -13.27
C TRP A 76 -9.24 -2.02 -11.98
N ILE A 77 -8.16 -1.29 -11.68
CA ILE A 77 -8.05 -0.37 -10.55
C ILE A 77 -8.31 1.06 -11.04
N HIS A 78 -9.24 1.75 -10.39
CA HIS A 78 -9.71 3.08 -10.74
C HIS A 78 -9.36 4.08 -9.65
N LEU A 79 -9.00 5.30 -10.06
CA LEU A 79 -8.81 6.39 -9.12
C LEU A 79 -10.15 7.06 -8.82
N SER A 80 -10.42 7.32 -7.55
CA SER A 80 -11.47 8.25 -7.14
C SER A 80 -10.89 9.42 -6.36
N ASP A 81 -11.05 10.62 -6.92
CA ASP A 81 -10.69 11.88 -6.26
C ASP A 81 -11.84 12.46 -5.42
N TRP A 82 -12.93 11.69 -5.21
CA TRP A 82 -14.10 12.16 -4.47
C TRP A 82 -13.74 12.63 -3.05
N GLU A 83 -12.92 11.87 -2.32
CA GLU A 83 -12.52 12.24 -0.97
C GLU A 83 -11.73 13.57 -0.95
N CYS A 84 -10.82 13.76 -1.90
CA CYS A 84 -10.05 15.00 -2.08
C CYS A 84 -10.93 16.22 -2.36
N ASN A 85 -12.10 16.04 -2.96
CA ASN A 85 -13.01 17.10 -3.35
C ASN A 85 -14.08 17.41 -2.28
N GLN A 86 -14.00 16.79 -1.10
CA GLN A 86 -14.88 17.10 0.03
C GLN A 86 -14.49 18.43 0.69
N PRO A 87 -15.40 19.10 1.43
CA PRO A 87 -15.06 20.33 2.15
C PRO A 87 -14.05 20.14 3.30
N GLY A 88 -13.83 18.89 3.73
CA GLY A 88 -13.08 18.51 4.92
C GLY A 88 -12.49 17.10 4.81
N TRP A 89 -11.64 16.73 5.78
CA TRP A 89 -11.26 15.32 5.92
C TRP A 89 -12.49 14.45 6.18
N THR A 90 -12.49 13.26 5.58
CA THR A 90 -13.60 12.32 5.62
C THR A 90 -13.17 11.03 6.30
N ARG A 91 -14.05 10.47 7.13
CA ARG A 91 -13.81 9.17 7.77
C ARG A 91 -13.86 8.06 6.72
N THR A 92 -13.03 7.03 6.86
CA THR A 92 -12.97 5.89 5.91
C THR A 92 -14.33 5.23 5.68
N LEU A 93 -15.18 5.14 6.72
CA LEU A 93 -16.54 4.61 6.57
C LEU A 93 -17.40 5.43 5.59
N GLU A 94 -17.27 6.75 5.57
CA GLU A 94 -18.04 7.58 4.64
C GLU A 94 -17.58 7.38 3.20
N VAL A 95 -16.28 7.15 2.98
CA VAL A 95 -15.72 6.82 1.66
C VAL A 95 -16.25 5.46 1.19
N LEU A 96 -16.27 4.45 2.08
CA LEU A 96 -16.86 3.13 1.81
C LEU A 96 -18.35 3.22 1.44
N ARG A 97 -19.12 3.97 2.22
CA ARG A 97 -20.56 4.18 1.98
C ARG A 97 -20.81 4.91 0.66
N TYR A 98 -20.04 5.95 0.37
CA TYR A 98 -20.13 6.67 -0.89
C TYR A 98 -19.95 5.71 -2.07
N HIS A 99 -18.86 4.94 -2.10
CA HIS A 99 -18.59 4.01 -3.19
C HIS A 99 -19.62 2.86 -3.29
N GLN A 100 -20.06 2.33 -2.16
CA GLN A 100 -21.11 1.31 -2.13
C GLN A 100 -22.42 1.84 -2.71
N ASN A 101 -22.82 3.07 -2.37
CA ASN A 101 -24.04 3.70 -2.89
C ASN A 101 -23.94 3.96 -4.39
N GLN A 102 -22.80 4.47 -4.88
CA GLN A 102 -22.57 4.68 -6.31
C GLN A 102 -22.71 3.36 -7.11
N ILE A 103 -22.19 2.26 -6.57
CA ILE A 103 -22.30 0.94 -7.20
C ILE A 103 -23.76 0.44 -7.17
N ASN A 104 -24.45 0.59 -6.04
CA ASN A 104 -25.86 0.21 -5.91
C ASN A 104 -26.75 0.97 -6.91
N ASP A 105 -26.52 2.28 -7.08
CA ASP A 105 -27.26 3.13 -8.00
C ASP A 105 -27.02 2.75 -9.48
N ALA A 106 -25.78 2.40 -9.83
CA ALA A 106 -25.43 1.94 -11.17
C ALA A 106 -26.08 0.59 -11.52
N MET A 107 -26.14 -0.32 -10.54
CA MET A 107 -26.82 -1.62 -10.70
C MET A 107 -28.33 -1.46 -10.92
N GLN A 108 -28.99 -0.57 -10.17
CA GLN A 108 -30.42 -0.29 -10.33
C GLN A 108 -30.73 0.39 -11.67
N SER A 109 -29.85 1.30 -12.13
CA SER A 109 -30.01 2.01 -13.41
C SER A 109 -29.83 1.11 -14.64
N SER A 110 -29.18 -0.05 -14.48
CA SER A 110 -28.95 -1.03 -15.54
C SER A 110 -30.14 -1.98 -15.76
N GLY A 111 -31.04 -2.11 -14.77
CA GLY A 111 -32.22 -3.00 -14.82
C GLY A 111 -33.57 -2.33 -15.13
N GLY A 112 -33.62 -0.99 -15.27
CA GLY A 112 -34.85 -0.23 -15.53
C GLY A 112 -34.90 0.39 -16.93
N GLU A 113 -35.96 0.11 -17.68
CA GLU A 113 -36.33 0.86 -18.90
C GLU A 113 -36.72 2.30 -18.52
N SER A 114 -35.74 3.21 -18.44
CA SER A 114 -36.01 4.64 -18.30
C SER A 114 -35.85 5.37 -19.64
N ASN A 115 -36.92 6.05 -20.08
CA ASN A 115 -37.00 6.77 -21.35
C ASN A 115 -36.12 8.04 -21.45
N ASN A 116 -35.31 8.35 -20.44
CA ASN A 116 -34.59 9.62 -20.36
C ASN A 116 -33.07 9.46 -20.60
N LYS A 117 -32.65 9.59 -21.88
CA LYS A 117 -31.27 9.37 -22.34
C LYS A 117 -30.20 10.27 -21.70
N ARG A 118 -30.55 11.48 -21.24
CA ARG A 118 -29.60 12.46 -20.66
C ARG A 118 -29.20 12.13 -19.21
N ALA A 119 -30.10 11.61 -18.37
CA ALA A 119 -29.79 11.25 -16.99
C ALA A 119 -28.96 9.96 -16.87
N ARG A 120 -28.95 9.13 -17.92
CA ARG A 120 -28.21 7.86 -17.98
C ARG A 120 -26.69 8.06 -18.13
N GLN A 121 -26.25 9.21 -18.66
CA GLN A 121 -24.83 9.47 -18.94
C GLN A 121 -24.02 9.87 -17.70
N GLU A 122 -24.63 10.52 -16.70
CA GLU A 122 -23.94 10.98 -15.49
C GLU A 122 -23.88 9.91 -14.37
N LYS A 123 -24.70 8.86 -14.45
CA LYS A 123 -24.81 7.80 -13.42
C LYS A 123 -24.17 6.47 -13.80
N ASN A 124 -23.60 6.35 -14.99
CA ASN A 124 -22.88 5.15 -15.37
C ASN A 124 -21.49 5.17 -14.72
N LEU A 125 -21.13 4.09 -14.02
CA LEU A 125 -19.74 3.78 -13.66
C LEU A 125 -19.10 3.09 -14.86
N PRO A 126 -18.45 3.79 -15.81
CA PRO A 126 -18.04 3.21 -17.09
C PRO A 126 -16.94 2.16 -16.91
N TRP A 127 -16.27 2.24 -15.77
CA TRP A 127 -15.17 1.39 -15.38
C TRP A 127 -15.61 0.04 -14.77
N LEU A 128 -16.84 -0.02 -14.25
CA LEU A 128 -17.38 -1.26 -13.71
C LEU A 128 -17.87 -2.09 -14.91
N PRO A 129 -17.41 -3.35 -15.07
CA PRO A 129 -17.82 -4.16 -16.21
C PRO A 129 -19.35 -4.27 -16.25
N ASN A 130 -19.92 -4.29 -17.48
CA ASN A 130 -21.32 -4.62 -17.67
C ASN A 130 -21.52 -6.06 -17.20
N LEU A 131 -21.91 -6.25 -15.94
CA LEU A 131 -22.09 -7.56 -15.30
C LEU A 131 -23.27 -8.37 -15.88
N GLY A 132 -23.81 -7.96 -17.03
CA GLY A 132 -25.09 -8.43 -17.56
C GLY A 132 -25.05 -9.17 -18.89
N THR A 133 -23.90 -9.59 -19.44
CA THR A 133 -23.90 -10.14 -20.81
C THR A 133 -23.82 -11.65 -21.00
N ASP A 134 -23.36 -12.48 -20.06
CA ASP A 134 -23.06 -13.88 -20.46
C ASP A 134 -23.54 -15.03 -19.56
N GLU A 135 -24.19 -14.80 -18.42
CA GLU A 135 -24.84 -15.90 -17.66
C GLU A 135 -26.18 -15.46 -17.05
N VAL A 136 -27.20 -16.30 -17.26
CA VAL A 136 -28.61 -16.12 -16.85
C VAL A 136 -28.76 -15.92 -15.32
N ASP A 137 -27.72 -16.23 -14.53
CA ASP A 137 -27.68 -16.09 -13.07
C ASP A 137 -26.98 -14.80 -12.56
N SER A 138 -26.39 -13.98 -13.44
CA SER A 138 -25.49 -12.87 -13.05
C SER A 138 -26.19 -11.55 -12.64
N VAL A 139 -27.46 -11.39 -13.01
CA VAL A 139 -28.15 -10.08 -13.03
C VAL A 139 -28.51 -9.56 -11.63
N ASN A 140 -28.49 -10.39 -10.58
CA ASN A 140 -28.99 -10.00 -9.25
C ASN A 140 -28.03 -10.25 -8.08
N THR A 141 -26.75 -10.54 -8.33
CA THR A 141 -25.78 -10.68 -7.23
C THR A 141 -25.30 -9.30 -6.78
N PRO A 142 -25.54 -8.89 -5.51
CA PRO A 142 -25.08 -7.61 -5.00
C PRO A 142 -23.55 -7.55 -5.00
N ILE A 143 -23.01 -6.37 -5.28
CA ILE A 143 -21.57 -6.11 -5.26
C ILE A 143 -21.23 -5.48 -3.91
N GLN A 144 -20.33 -6.09 -3.16
CA GLN A 144 -19.88 -5.57 -1.86
C GLN A 144 -18.56 -4.82 -2.02
N VAL A 145 -18.49 -3.59 -1.51
CA VAL A 145 -17.23 -2.85 -1.37
C VAL A 145 -16.53 -3.32 -0.10
N LYS A 146 -15.31 -3.87 -0.24
CA LYS A 146 -14.44 -4.25 0.87
C LYS A 146 -13.29 -3.27 1.01
N LEU A 147 -12.95 -2.90 2.24
CA LEU A 147 -11.75 -2.10 2.53
C LEU A 147 -10.50 -2.94 2.30
N LEU A 148 -9.58 -2.49 1.46
CA LEU A 148 -8.27 -3.09 1.25
C LEU A 148 -7.22 -2.26 1.99
N CYS A 149 -6.42 -2.91 2.84
CA CYS A 149 -5.42 -2.23 3.64
C CYS A 149 -4.24 -3.13 4.04
N GLY A 150 -3.21 -2.53 4.65
CA GLY A 150 -2.14 -3.25 5.32
C GLY A 150 -2.50 -3.67 6.75
N GLY A 151 -1.67 -4.53 7.34
CA GLY A 151 -1.81 -4.94 8.75
C GLY A 151 -1.70 -3.79 9.75
N ASP A 152 -0.97 -2.72 9.42
CA ASP A 152 -0.84 -1.52 10.26
C ASP A 152 -2.16 -0.75 10.42
N LEU A 153 -2.98 -0.67 9.36
CA LEU A 153 -4.31 -0.07 9.44
C LEU A 153 -5.24 -0.92 10.31
N LEU A 154 -5.20 -2.26 10.17
CA LEU A 154 -5.96 -3.16 11.03
C LEU A 154 -5.58 -2.95 12.50
N GLU A 155 -4.28 -2.97 12.82
CA GLU A 155 -3.77 -2.75 14.19
C GLU A 155 -4.16 -1.37 14.73
N SER A 156 -4.31 -0.36 13.85
CA SER A 156 -4.74 0.99 14.24
C SER A 156 -6.16 1.04 14.83
N PHE A 157 -7.01 0.04 14.58
CA PHE A 157 -8.32 -0.08 15.25
C PHE A 157 -8.20 -0.18 16.78
N GLY A 158 -7.06 -0.64 17.29
CA GLY A 158 -6.79 -0.71 18.73
C GLY A 158 -6.25 0.58 19.33
N THR A 159 -5.99 1.62 18.51
CA THR A 159 -5.44 2.90 18.99
C THR A 159 -6.55 3.78 19.57
N PRO A 160 -6.51 4.11 20.89
CA PRO A 160 -7.57 4.89 21.52
C PRO A 160 -7.77 6.25 20.85
N GLY A 161 -9.03 6.60 20.57
CA GLY A 161 -9.42 7.89 20.00
C GLY A 161 -9.15 8.05 18.49
N LEU A 162 -8.52 7.07 17.83
CA LEU A 162 -8.25 7.15 16.39
C LEU A 162 -9.47 6.75 15.54
N TRP A 163 -10.22 5.74 16.00
CA TRP A 163 -11.42 5.23 15.35
C TRP A 163 -12.61 5.30 16.30
N ARG A 164 -13.81 5.48 15.73
CA ARG A 164 -15.06 5.29 16.48
C ARG A 164 -15.43 3.82 16.44
N ASP A 165 -15.88 3.27 17.56
CA ASP A 165 -16.28 1.86 17.66
C ASP A 165 -17.41 1.52 16.68
N GLU A 166 -18.38 2.43 16.49
CA GLU A 166 -19.44 2.27 15.49
C GLU A 166 -18.88 2.23 14.07
N ASP A 167 -17.84 3.00 13.79
CA ASP A 167 -17.22 3.02 12.47
C ASP A 167 -16.49 1.71 12.21
N ILE A 168 -15.70 1.20 13.17
CA ILE A 168 -15.05 -0.11 13.06
C ILE A 168 -16.10 -1.19 12.83
N LYS A 169 -17.16 -1.20 13.64
CA LYS A 169 -18.26 -2.17 13.53
C LYS A 169 -18.89 -2.17 12.15
N CYS A 170 -19.17 -1.00 11.55
CA CYS A 170 -19.71 -0.92 10.20
C CYS A 170 -18.69 -1.33 9.14
N VAL A 171 -17.41 -0.96 9.30
CA VAL A 171 -16.34 -1.37 8.37
C VAL A 171 -16.21 -2.89 8.33
N VAL A 172 -16.11 -3.58 9.47
CA VAL A 172 -15.95 -5.05 9.48
C VAL A 172 -17.27 -5.81 9.35
N GLY A 173 -18.40 -5.20 9.74
CA GLY A 173 -19.72 -5.82 9.70
C GLY A 173 -20.41 -5.71 8.34
N ASP A 174 -20.55 -4.48 7.82
CA ASP A 174 -21.38 -4.20 6.64
C ASP A 174 -20.58 -4.35 5.34
N HIS A 175 -19.31 -3.89 5.35
CA HIS A 175 -18.44 -3.89 4.18
C HIS A 175 -17.48 -5.10 4.15
N GLY A 176 -16.76 -5.32 5.25
CA GLY A 176 -15.67 -6.26 5.34
C GLY A 176 -14.34 -5.64 4.93
N ILE A 177 -13.27 -6.34 5.28
CA ILE A 177 -11.90 -5.87 5.12
C ILE A 177 -11.00 -6.99 4.59
N VAL A 178 -10.09 -6.63 3.69
CA VAL A 178 -9.04 -7.50 3.16
C VAL A 178 -7.72 -6.88 3.59
N VAL A 179 -6.96 -7.62 4.39
CA VAL A 179 -5.76 -7.12 5.07
C VAL A 179 -4.54 -7.84 4.51
N ILE A 180 -3.66 -7.09 3.85
CA ILE A 180 -2.37 -7.60 3.38
C ILE A 180 -1.36 -7.50 4.53
N THR A 181 -0.84 -8.65 4.92
CA THR A 181 0.08 -8.81 6.05
C THR A 181 1.42 -9.35 5.58
N ARG A 182 2.48 -8.97 6.29
CA ARG A 182 3.81 -9.54 6.08
C ARG A 182 3.91 -10.88 6.81
N ALA A 183 4.77 -11.77 6.32
CA ALA A 183 5.12 -12.98 7.05
C ALA A 183 5.60 -12.63 8.47
N GLY A 184 4.98 -13.25 9.49
CA GLY A 184 5.26 -12.98 10.90
C GLY A 184 4.46 -11.83 11.53
N SER A 185 3.48 -11.25 10.84
CA SER A 185 2.52 -10.31 11.45
C SER A 185 1.53 -11.05 12.37
N ASP A 186 1.19 -10.41 13.49
CA ASP A 186 0.26 -10.93 14.50
C ASP A 186 -1.22 -10.57 14.21
N ALA A 187 -1.59 -10.29 12.96
CA ALA A 187 -2.95 -9.86 12.61
C ALA A 187 -4.05 -10.82 13.11
N CYS A 188 -3.84 -12.14 13.01
CA CYS A 188 -4.80 -13.13 13.54
C CYS A 188 -4.92 -13.06 15.07
N LYS A 189 -3.81 -12.81 15.77
CA LYS A 189 -3.80 -12.63 17.22
C LYS A 189 -4.53 -11.34 17.61
N PHE A 190 -4.28 -10.24 16.90
CA PHE A 190 -4.97 -8.97 17.11
C PHE A 190 -6.49 -9.09 16.94
N ILE A 191 -6.95 -9.84 15.92
CA ILE A 191 -8.38 -10.12 15.72
C ILE A 191 -8.94 -10.92 16.90
N TYR A 192 -8.24 -11.98 17.32
CA TYR A 192 -8.65 -12.84 18.44
C TYR A 192 -8.78 -12.09 19.77
N GLU A 193 -7.87 -11.13 20.02
CA GLU A 193 -7.88 -10.32 21.25
C GLU A 193 -8.99 -9.25 21.27
N SER A 194 -9.72 -9.05 20.17
CA SER A 194 -10.83 -8.12 20.07
C SER A 194 -12.17 -8.85 19.90
N ASP A 195 -13.07 -8.68 20.87
CA ASP A 195 -14.44 -9.23 20.81
C ASP A 195 -15.19 -8.77 19.56
N MET A 196 -15.02 -7.49 19.18
CA MET A 196 -15.66 -6.93 18.00
C MET A 196 -15.14 -7.56 16.72
N LEU A 197 -13.81 -7.66 16.55
CA LEU A 197 -13.22 -8.20 15.32
C LEU A 197 -13.47 -9.71 15.21
N THR A 198 -13.36 -10.43 16.34
CA THR A 198 -13.69 -11.87 16.40
C THR A 198 -15.13 -12.13 15.99
N LYS A 199 -16.09 -11.32 16.46
CA LYS A 199 -17.50 -11.45 16.07
C LYS A 199 -17.73 -11.35 14.56
N TYR A 200 -16.93 -10.54 13.86
CA TYR A 200 -17.04 -10.32 12.42
C TYR A 200 -15.92 -10.99 11.61
N MET A 201 -15.18 -11.95 12.18
CA MET A 201 -13.97 -12.52 11.57
C MET A 201 -14.20 -13.14 10.18
N ASN A 202 -15.41 -13.67 9.91
CA ASN A 202 -15.76 -14.23 8.61
C ASN A 202 -15.77 -13.18 7.48
N ASN A 203 -15.82 -11.89 7.82
CA ASN A 203 -15.78 -10.76 6.90
C ASN A 203 -14.42 -10.04 6.90
N ILE A 204 -13.43 -10.62 7.59
CA ILE A 204 -12.04 -10.15 7.67
C ILE A 204 -11.15 -11.17 6.96
N THR A 205 -10.67 -10.84 5.77
CA THR A 205 -9.79 -11.71 4.99
C THR A 205 -8.34 -11.31 5.22
N ILE A 206 -7.56 -12.17 5.89
CA ILE A 206 -6.11 -11.98 6.03
C ILE A 206 -5.40 -12.63 4.84
N VAL A 207 -4.56 -11.86 4.17
CA VAL A 207 -3.74 -12.31 3.05
C VAL A 207 -2.27 -12.10 3.39
N THR A 208 -1.49 -13.18 3.42
CA THR A 208 -0.05 -13.11 3.65
C THR A 208 0.69 -12.84 2.36
N GLU A 209 1.43 -11.73 2.29
CA GLU A 209 2.38 -11.46 1.22
C GLU A 209 3.73 -12.10 1.54
N TRP A 210 4.03 -13.18 0.81
CA TRP A 210 5.26 -13.96 0.95
C TRP A 210 6.49 -13.31 0.32
N ILE A 211 6.28 -12.45 -0.69
CA ILE A 211 7.34 -11.68 -1.35
C ILE A 211 7.42 -10.32 -0.67
N THR A 212 8.35 -10.17 0.26
CA THR A 212 8.44 -8.96 1.08
C THR A 212 8.84 -7.75 0.24
N ASN A 213 7.91 -6.80 0.12
CA ASN A 213 8.16 -5.51 -0.50
C ASN A 213 7.97 -4.40 0.56
N ASP A 214 9.05 -3.95 1.19
CA ASP A 214 9.00 -2.94 2.25
C ASP A 214 9.34 -1.52 1.74
N ILE A 215 8.67 -1.12 0.65
CA ILE A 215 8.81 0.19 0.04
C ILE A 215 7.71 1.13 0.55
N SER A 216 8.02 1.83 1.64
CA SER A 216 7.15 2.86 2.22
C SER A 216 7.30 4.22 1.55
N SER A 217 6.22 5.00 1.48
CA SER A 217 6.29 6.38 1.01
C SER A 217 7.27 7.22 1.84
N THR A 218 7.41 6.98 3.15
CA THR A 218 8.42 7.67 3.98
C THR A 218 9.84 7.37 3.51
N LYS A 219 10.16 6.11 3.18
CA LYS A 219 11.48 5.75 2.63
C LYS A 219 11.71 6.45 1.28
N ILE A 220 10.68 6.53 0.43
CA ILE A 220 10.75 7.23 -0.86
C ILE A 220 10.99 8.73 -0.67
N ARG A 221 10.22 9.42 0.18
CA ARG A 221 10.44 10.85 0.47
C ARG A 221 11.85 11.10 1.02
N ARG A 222 12.34 10.21 1.89
CA ARG A 222 13.71 10.29 2.43
C ARG A 222 14.78 10.10 1.36
N ALA A 223 14.59 9.17 0.42
CA ALA A 223 15.49 8.96 -0.70
C ALA A 223 15.55 10.22 -1.61
N PHE A 224 14.40 10.81 -1.96
CA PHE A 224 14.35 12.07 -2.70
C PHE A 224 15.09 13.21 -1.97
N ARG A 225 14.87 13.38 -0.65
CA ARG A 225 15.59 14.39 0.15
C ARG A 225 17.12 14.21 0.12
N ARG A 226 17.60 12.97 0.02
CA ARG A 226 19.02 12.61 0.01
C ARG A 226 19.64 12.64 -1.40
N GLY A 227 18.82 12.68 -2.44
CA GLY A 227 19.27 12.48 -3.82
C GLY A 227 19.57 11.00 -4.14
N ASP A 228 19.08 10.08 -3.32
CA ASP A 228 19.20 8.64 -3.59
C ASP A 228 18.27 8.25 -4.75
N SER A 229 18.68 7.24 -5.53
CA SER A 229 17.83 6.71 -6.60
C SER A 229 16.60 6.02 -6.02
N VAL A 230 15.43 6.30 -6.62
CA VAL A 230 14.16 5.59 -6.35
C VAL A 230 13.71 4.75 -7.55
N LYS A 231 14.56 4.62 -8.56
CA LYS A 231 14.28 3.85 -9.77
C LYS A 231 13.88 2.41 -9.39
N TYR A 232 12.85 1.89 -10.05
CA TYR A 232 12.26 0.57 -9.80
C TYR A 232 11.47 0.41 -8.48
N LEU A 233 11.49 1.41 -7.59
CA LEU A 233 10.68 1.39 -6.36
C LEU A 233 9.29 2.00 -6.55
N ILE A 234 9.18 2.92 -7.50
CA ILE A 234 7.94 3.57 -7.92
C ILE A 234 7.84 3.54 -9.45
N ASN A 235 6.66 3.85 -9.99
CA ASN A 235 6.45 3.99 -11.43
C ASN A 235 7.33 5.13 -12.01
N GLU A 236 7.90 4.92 -13.19
CA GLU A 236 8.82 5.87 -13.82
C GLU A 236 8.17 7.23 -14.13
N ALA A 237 6.93 7.25 -14.61
CA ALA A 237 6.19 8.49 -14.86
C ALA A 237 5.91 9.24 -13.55
N VAL A 238 5.69 8.52 -12.44
CA VAL A 238 5.56 9.12 -11.09
C VAL A 238 6.88 9.72 -10.63
N GLU A 239 8.00 9.03 -10.83
CA GLU A 239 9.33 9.57 -10.52
C GLU A 239 9.62 10.86 -11.30
N GLN A 240 9.37 10.87 -12.61
CA GLN A 240 9.55 12.03 -13.47
C GLN A 240 8.65 13.21 -13.03
N TYR A 241 7.39 12.92 -12.67
CA TYR A 241 6.47 13.92 -12.14
C TYR A 241 6.99 14.56 -10.86
N ILE A 242 7.46 13.75 -9.90
CA ILE A 242 8.04 14.24 -8.64
C ILE A 242 9.23 15.16 -8.89
N ARG A 243 10.16 14.76 -9.77
CA ARG A 243 11.36 15.55 -10.10
C ARG A 243 11.01 16.88 -10.77
N SER A 244 10.12 16.85 -11.77
CA SER A 244 9.71 18.05 -12.52
C SER A 244 8.95 19.08 -11.67
N HIS A 245 8.26 18.64 -10.61
CA HIS A 245 7.50 19.51 -9.71
C HIS A 245 8.25 19.82 -8.41
N GLY A 246 9.52 19.38 -8.28
CA GLY A 246 10.35 19.64 -7.10
C GLY A 246 9.80 19.04 -5.80
N LEU A 247 8.95 18.01 -5.88
CA LEU A 247 8.28 17.45 -4.71
C LEU A 247 9.29 16.66 -3.84
N TYR A 248 9.10 16.72 -2.52
CA TYR A 248 9.90 16.00 -1.51
C TYR A 248 11.41 16.31 -1.50
N SER A 249 11.87 17.30 -2.28
CA SER A 249 13.26 17.71 -2.29
C SER A 249 13.58 18.57 -1.07
N SER A 250 14.82 18.48 -0.56
CA SER A 250 15.33 19.52 0.33
C SER A 250 15.43 20.81 -0.50
N THR A 251 14.89 21.92 0.02
CA THR A 251 14.95 23.28 -0.55
C THR A 251 16.37 23.81 -0.83
N ALA A 252 17.42 22.99 -0.75
CA ALA A 252 18.81 23.41 -0.69
C ALA A 252 19.75 22.85 -1.78
N LYS A 253 19.28 22.06 -2.77
CA LYS A 253 20.23 21.45 -3.75
C LYS A 253 19.85 21.46 -5.23
N TYR A 254 18.58 21.58 -5.62
CA TYR A 254 18.19 21.39 -7.03
C TYR A 254 18.53 22.57 -7.96
N GLU A 255 18.69 23.79 -7.43
CA GLU A 255 19.11 24.96 -8.21
C GLU A 255 20.58 24.89 -8.69
N SER A 256 21.41 24.05 -8.06
CA SER A 256 22.84 23.94 -8.39
C SER A 256 23.18 22.97 -9.53
N VAL A 257 22.23 22.13 -9.96
CA VAL A 257 22.48 21.06 -10.94
C VAL A 257 21.98 21.45 -12.34
N ILE A 258 20.88 22.19 -12.45
CA ILE A 258 20.36 22.66 -13.76
C ILE A 258 21.21 23.80 -14.32
N SER A 259 21.84 24.61 -13.47
CA SER A 259 22.76 25.67 -13.91
C SER A 259 24.09 25.16 -14.47
N LYS A 260 24.32 23.83 -14.53
CA LYS A 260 25.55 23.22 -15.04
C LYS A 260 25.38 22.26 -16.22
N SER A 261 24.18 22.12 -16.78
CA SER A 261 23.93 21.16 -17.88
C SER A 261 23.60 21.79 -19.24
N ASP A 262 23.83 23.09 -19.43
CA ASP A 262 23.94 23.67 -20.77
C ASP A 262 25.41 23.69 -21.18
N SER A 263 25.91 22.53 -21.63
CA SER A 263 27.19 22.42 -22.33
C SER A 263 27.14 21.18 -23.22
N SER A 264 26.43 21.31 -24.33
CA SER A 264 26.42 20.41 -25.48
C SER A 264 27.80 20.24 -26.15
N GLU A 265 28.88 20.84 -25.60
CA GLU A 265 30.26 20.69 -26.08
C GLU A 265 31.03 19.51 -25.49
N ILE A 266 30.65 18.97 -24.32
CA ILE A 266 31.50 17.98 -23.63
C ILE A 266 31.41 16.58 -24.28
N MET A 267 30.24 16.21 -24.82
CA MET A 267 30.03 14.91 -25.49
C MET A 267 30.78 14.75 -26.82
N LEU A 268 31.05 15.84 -27.55
CA LEU A 268 31.78 15.75 -28.83
C LEU A 268 33.30 15.56 -28.66
N SER A 269 33.86 15.92 -27.51
CA SER A 269 35.30 15.77 -27.25
C SER A 269 35.73 14.34 -26.93
N ALA A 270 34.83 13.54 -26.34
CA ALA A 270 35.12 12.17 -25.90
C ALA A 270 35.09 11.12 -27.04
N LEU A 271 34.51 11.46 -28.20
CA LEU A 271 34.42 10.55 -29.35
C LEU A 271 35.65 10.56 -30.26
N ASN A 272 36.58 11.50 -30.09
CA ASN A 272 37.74 11.67 -30.98
C ASN A 272 39.09 11.20 -30.41
N SER A 273 39.15 10.64 -29.19
CA SER A 273 40.39 10.02 -28.69
C SER A 273 40.37 8.50 -28.92
N SER A 274 41.02 8.05 -29.99
CA SER A 274 41.31 6.63 -30.21
C SER A 274 42.43 6.16 -29.28
N ALA A 275 42.11 5.22 -28.37
CA ALA A 275 43.10 4.42 -27.67
C ALA A 275 42.55 3.00 -27.43
N SER A 276 43.37 2.02 -27.77
CA SER A 276 43.07 0.59 -27.90
C SER A 276 42.47 -0.05 -26.64
N ILE A 277 41.43 -0.87 -26.85
CA ILE A 277 40.80 -1.73 -25.84
C ILE A 277 41.65 -3.01 -25.64
N PRO A 278 42.05 -3.40 -24.41
CA PRO A 278 42.61 -4.71 -24.17
C PRO A 278 41.50 -5.79 -24.12
N LYS A 279 41.71 -6.90 -24.83
CA LYS A 279 40.88 -8.10 -24.76
C LYS A 279 40.99 -8.75 -23.37
N MET A 280 39.86 -8.95 -22.70
CA MET A 280 39.77 -9.78 -21.49
C MET A 280 39.51 -11.24 -21.92
N ILE A 281 40.47 -12.12 -21.64
CA ILE A 281 40.37 -13.56 -21.86
C ILE A 281 39.61 -14.16 -20.68
N ILE A 282 38.55 -14.93 -20.96
CA ILE A 282 37.82 -15.72 -19.98
C ILE A 282 38.39 -17.14 -20.03
N THR A 283 38.94 -17.63 -18.92
CA THR A 283 39.29 -19.04 -18.72
C THR A 283 38.26 -19.71 -17.82
N GLU A 284 37.71 -20.84 -18.28
CA GLU A 284 36.78 -21.71 -17.55
C GLU A 284 37.47 -22.44 -16.38
N PRO A 285 36.75 -22.83 -15.30
CA PRO A 285 37.32 -23.63 -14.23
C PRO A 285 37.19 -25.14 -14.50
N ASP A 286 38.31 -25.84 -14.34
CA ASP A 286 38.45 -27.30 -14.46
C ASP A 286 37.78 -28.07 -13.30
N HIS A 287 37.27 -29.25 -13.66
CA HIS A 287 36.74 -30.30 -12.78
C HIS A 287 37.84 -30.97 -11.93
N ALA A 288 37.54 -31.28 -10.67
CA ALA A 288 38.23 -32.34 -9.92
C ALA A 288 37.35 -32.96 -8.81
N GLU A 289 37.13 -34.27 -8.89
CA GLU A 289 36.84 -35.20 -7.78
C GLU A 289 38.04 -36.19 -7.64
N PRO A 290 38.05 -37.19 -6.74
CA PRO A 290 38.09 -37.10 -5.26
C PRO A 290 39.21 -38.02 -4.66
N GLU A 291 39.69 -37.79 -3.42
CA GLU A 291 40.48 -38.81 -2.70
C GLU A 291 40.19 -38.94 -1.20
N GLN A 292 40.40 -40.18 -0.72
CA GLN A 292 39.91 -40.77 0.53
C GLN A 292 40.91 -40.70 1.71
N ARG A 293 40.35 -40.42 2.90
CA ARG A 293 40.49 -41.13 4.21
C ARG A 293 41.87 -41.49 4.78
N THR A 294 42.26 -40.88 5.92
CA THR A 294 42.94 -41.55 7.07
C THR A 294 42.59 -40.91 8.44
N LYS A 295 43.01 -41.55 9.55
CA LYS A 295 42.29 -41.70 10.85
C LYS A 295 42.66 -40.71 12.00
N LYS A 296 41.68 -40.52 12.90
CA LYS A 296 41.59 -40.03 14.32
C LYS A 296 42.87 -39.91 15.19
N PRO A 297 42.85 -39.06 16.25
CA PRO A 297 42.51 -39.55 17.61
C PRO A 297 41.60 -38.65 18.47
N LYS A 298 40.97 -39.28 19.46
CA LYS A 298 40.05 -38.73 20.49
C LYS A 298 40.81 -37.94 21.56
N THR A 299 40.20 -36.87 22.11
CA THR A 299 40.50 -36.40 23.48
C THR A 299 39.23 -36.04 24.25
N ASN A 300 39.20 -36.50 25.51
CA ASN A 300 38.16 -36.30 26.54
C ASN A 300 38.21 -34.87 27.12
N ARG A 301 37.06 -34.19 27.29
CA ARG A 301 36.87 -33.19 28.37
C ARG A 301 35.45 -33.24 28.97
N ARG A 302 35.43 -33.21 30.30
CA ARG A 302 34.30 -33.32 31.25
C ARG A 302 33.28 -32.17 31.14
N PRO A 303 32.03 -32.35 31.62
CA PRO A 303 31.03 -31.28 31.65
C PRO A 303 31.29 -30.31 32.81
N LYS A 304 31.14 -29.00 32.58
CA LYS A 304 31.14 -27.97 33.64
C LYS A 304 29.70 -27.58 34.00
N LYS A 305 29.49 -27.42 35.31
CA LYS A 305 28.26 -27.06 36.03
C LYS A 305 27.61 -25.78 35.52
N VAL A 306 26.28 -25.80 35.51
CA VAL A 306 25.37 -24.66 35.36
C VAL A 306 25.29 -23.91 36.70
N SER A 307 25.32 -22.58 36.65
CA SER A 307 24.91 -21.67 37.72
C SER A 307 23.84 -20.73 37.18
N PRO A 308 22.83 -20.36 37.99
CA PRO A 308 21.64 -19.64 37.52
C PRO A 308 21.96 -18.15 37.33
N VAL A 309 21.52 -17.58 36.21
CA VAL A 309 21.51 -16.12 36.01
C VAL A 309 20.12 -15.62 36.38
N SER A 310 20.10 -14.65 37.29
CA SER A 310 18.95 -13.91 37.79
C SER A 310 18.28 -13.10 36.68
N ASN A 311 16.95 -13.19 36.60
CA ASN A 311 16.12 -12.32 35.77
C ASN A 311 16.00 -10.95 36.45
N GLU A 312 16.69 -9.94 35.93
CA GLU A 312 16.30 -8.54 36.12
C GLU A 312 15.24 -8.20 35.06
N ILE A 313 14.07 -7.77 35.52
CA ILE A 313 12.98 -7.27 34.69
C ILE A 313 13.34 -5.81 34.38
N GLU A 314 13.79 -5.53 33.15
CA GLU A 314 13.79 -4.16 32.63
C GLU A 314 12.33 -3.75 32.40
N GLU A 315 11.79 -2.88 33.26
CA GLU A 315 10.56 -2.15 32.99
C GLU A 315 10.77 -1.29 31.74
N SER A 316 10.11 -1.65 30.64
CA SER A 316 10.11 -0.83 29.43
C SER A 316 9.23 0.40 29.65
N GLU A 317 9.82 1.59 29.60
CA GLU A 317 9.07 2.86 29.58
C GLU A 317 7.99 2.87 28.48
N PRO A 318 6.83 3.52 28.72
CA PRO A 318 5.74 3.55 27.74
C PRO A 318 6.17 4.29 26.46
N LYS A 319 5.94 3.64 25.31
CA LYS A 319 6.31 4.08 23.94
C LYS A 319 5.47 5.26 23.40
N VAL A 320 4.77 5.97 24.26
CA VAL A 320 3.90 7.11 23.92
C VAL A 320 4.10 8.19 24.98
N LYS A 321 4.56 9.37 24.56
CA LYS A 321 4.65 10.55 25.42
C LYS A 321 3.45 11.45 25.13
N ILE A 322 2.68 11.75 26.17
CA ILE A 322 1.58 12.71 26.12
C ILE A 322 2.10 13.98 26.79
N GLU A 323 2.14 15.08 26.04
CA GLU A 323 2.55 16.37 26.56
C GLU A 323 1.37 17.35 26.49
N ILE A 324 1.03 17.96 27.63
CA ILE A 324 -0.02 18.97 27.72
C ILE A 324 0.68 20.32 27.72
N ARG A 325 0.45 21.12 26.67
CA ARG A 325 0.99 22.47 26.57
C ARG A 325 0.18 23.43 27.45
N ASP A 326 0.80 24.53 27.89
CA ASP A 326 0.20 25.55 28.77
C ASP A 326 -1.10 26.19 28.22
N ASN A 327 -1.37 26.03 26.91
CA ASN A 327 -2.59 26.49 26.25
C ASN A 327 -3.71 25.43 26.20
N GLY A 328 -3.58 24.30 26.89
CA GLY A 328 -4.57 23.22 26.96
C GLY A 328 -4.58 22.28 25.75
N THR A 329 -3.60 22.37 24.85
CA THR A 329 -3.50 21.47 23.70
C THR A 329 -2.76 20.19 24.09
N ILE A 330 -3.33 19.03 23.76
CA ILE A 330 -2.73 17.72 23.99
C ILE A 330 -1.99 17.29 22.73
N GLU A 331 -0.69 17.03 22.85
CA GLU A 331 0.14 16.52 21.77
C GLU A 331 0.55 15.07 22.09
N VAL A 332 0.28 14.16 21.15
CA VAL A 332 0.62 12.74 21.26
C VAL A 332 1.80 12.46 20.33
N ILE A 333 2.95 12.14 20.89
CA ILE A 333 4.15 11.77 20.14
C ILE A 333 4.26 10.24 20.17
N SER A 334 4.09 9.61 19.01
CA SER A 334 4.22 8.15 18.81
C SER A 334 5.31 7.85 17.78
N ASP A 335 6.22 6.93 18.12
CA ASP A 335 7.36 6.52 17.30
C ASP A 335 7.01 5.50 16.19
N LYS A 336 5.73 5.21 15.95
CA LYS A 336 5.31 4.31 14.85
C LYS A 336 4.43 5.05 13.84
N GLU A 337 5.09 5.39 12.72
CA GLU A 337 4.52 6.10 11.57
C GLU A 337 3.56 5.25 10.72
N THR A 338 2.41 5.84 10.44
CA THR A 338 1.40 5.46 9.45
C THR A 338 2.01 5.17 8.08
N THR A 339 2.00 3.90 7.65
CA THR A 339 2.48 3.47 6.33
C THR A 339 1.69 2.27 5.80
N VAL A 340 0.61 2.55 5.05
CA VAL A 340 0.29 1.93 3.75
C VAL A 340 -0.41 2.97 2.88
#